data_AF-A0A923WG71-F1
#
_entry.id   AF-A0A923WG71-F1
#
_cell.length_a   1.000
_cell.length_b   1.000
_cell.length_c   1.000
_cell.angle_alpha   90.00
_cell.angle_beta   90.00
_cell.angle_gamma   90.00
#
_symmetry.space_group_name_H-M   'P 1'
#
loop_
_entity.id
_entity.type
_entity.pdbx_description
1 polymer ?
#
loop_
_entity_poly.entity_id
_entity_poly.type
_entity_poly.pdbx_seq_one_letter_code
_entity_poly.pdbx_strand_id
1 'polypeptide(L)'
;MIKKIFIYFLIAGMVALFIWTFWFLYQKSQKKPVTYETEKAFHTNIIQKTVSAGSITPRKEVTIKSVVSGVVDQLYVEPGDYVEKGALVARIRIIPNMANLNNAESSVNRAKLQLQQAETEYNRYKKLYDEQLIPQVEYNQYLLT
;
A
#
# COMPACT_ATOMS: atom_id res chain seq x y z
N MET A 1 -112.72 39.35 -21.35
CA MET A 1 -111.96 39.32 -20.09
C MET A 1 -110.74 38.37 -20.08
N ILE A 2 -110.59 37.43 -21.03
CA ILE A 2 -109.50 36.43 -21.06
C ILE A 2 -108.10 36.97 -21.39
N LYS A 3 -107.95 38.04 -22.19
CA LYS A 3 -106.63 38.57 -22.59
C LYS A 3 -105.80 39.14 -21.42
N LYS A 4 -106.44 39.64 -20.36
CA LYS A 4 -105.74 40.20 -19.18
C LYS A 4 -105.20 39.10 -18.25
N ILE A 5 -105.93 37.99 -18.08
CA ILE A 5 -105.47 36.81 -17.34
C ILE A 5 -104.21 36.22 -17.99
N PHE A 6 -104.18 36.16 -19.34
CA PHE A 6 -103.03 35.62 -20.07
C PHE A 6 -101.77 36.49 -19.89
N ILE A 7 -101.92 37.82 -19.82
CA ILE A 7 -100.83 38.76 -19.54
C ILE A 7 -100.27 38.57 -18.13
N TYR A 8 -101.12 38.40 -17.11
CA TYR A 8 -100.64 38.16 -15.74
C TYR A 8 -99.90 36.82 -15.60
N PHE A 9 -100.35 35.78 -16.31
CA PHE A 9 -99.65 34.49 -16.32
C PHE A 9 -98.29 34.57 -17.04
N LEU A 10 -98.20 35.36 -18.10
CA LEU A 10 -96.96 35.62 -18.82
C LEU A 10 -95.95 36.42 -17.97
N ILE A 11 -96.43 37.43 -17.23
CA ILE A 11 -95.61 38.20 -16.28
C ILE A 11 -95.14 37.31 -15.12
N ALA A 12 -96.01 36.48 -14.55
CA ALA A 12 -95.63 35.54 -13.48
C ALA A 12 -94.58 34.51 -13.96
N GLY A 13 -94.72 34.00 -15.19
CA GLY A 13 -93.72 33.13 -15.81
C GLY A 13 -92.36 33.83 -16.01
N MET A 14 -92.38 35.11 -16.40
CA MET A 14 -91.16 35.90 -16.58
C MET A 14 -90.46 36.20 -15.24
N VAL A 15 -91.22 36.47 -14.17
CA VAL A 15 -90.68 36.66 -12.81
C VAL A 15 -90.11 35.36 -12.26
N ALA A 16 -90.79 34.23 -12.46
CA ALA A 16 -90.28 32.92 -12.05
C ALA A 16 -88.97 32.55 -12.77
N LEU A 17 -88.86 32.86 -14.07
CA LEU A 17 -87.63 32.71 -14.84
C LEU A 17 -86.51 33.62 -14.31
N PHE A 18 -86.82 34.84 -13.91
CA PHE A 18 -85.83 35.75 -13.32
C PHE A 18 -85.31 35.25 -11.96
N ILE A 19 -86.19 34.74 -11.09
CA ILE A 19 -85.80 34.21 -9.78
C ILE A 19 -84.96 32.94 -9.95
N TRP A 20 -85.36 32.04 -10.87
CA TRP A 20 -84.59 30.84 -11.17
C TRP A 20 -83.20 31.19 -11.68
N THR A 21 -83.09 32.07 -12.68
CA THR A 21 -81.79 32.43 -13.26
C THR A 21 -80.87 33.06 -12.22
N PHE A 22 -81.39 33.94 -11.35
CA PHE A 22 -80.61 34.53 -10.26
C PHE A 22 -80.13 33.48 -9.24
N TRP A 23 -81.00 32.54 -8.85
CA TRP A 23 -80.63 31.47 -7.92
C TRP A 23 -79.58 30.53 -8.52
N PHE A 24 -79.73 30.20 -9.81
CA PHE A 24 -78.77 29.39 -10.54
C PHE A 24 -77.40 30.06 -10.68
N LEU A 25 -77.38 31.37 -10.98
CA LEU A 25 -76.15 32.16 -11.04
C LEU A 25 -75.47 32.26 -9.68
N TYR A 26 -76.23 32.44 -8.59
CA TYR A 26 -75.69 32.50 -7.24
C TYR A 26 -75.04 31.18 -6.81
N GLN A 27 -75.68 30.05 -7.13
CA GLN A 27 -75.14 28.72 -6.80
C GLN A 27 -73.88 28.39 -7.61
N LYS A 28 -73.79 28.83 -8.88
CA LYS A 28 -72.62 28.63 -9.74
C LYS A 28 -71.47 29.62 -9.49
N SER A 29 -71.76 30.76 -8.85
CA SER A 29 -70.77 31.81 -8.54
C SER A 29 -69.98 31.53 -7.25
N GLN A 30 -70.37 30.53 -6.46
CA GLN A 30 -69.56 30.07 -5.33
C GLN A 30 -68.28 29.43 -5.88
N LYS A 31 -67.16 30.15 -5.73
CA LYS A 31 -65.84 29.69 -6.14
C LYS A 31 -65.53 28.39 -5.40
N LYS A 32 -65.27 27.31 -6.16
CA LYS A 32 -64.89 26.01 -5.61
C LYS A 32 -63.66 26.21 -4.69
N PRO A 33 -63.66 25.67 -3.46
CA PRO A 33 -62.53 25.83 -2.57
C PRO A 33 -61.29 25.23 -3.23
N VAL A 34 -60.22 26.03 -3.29
CA VAL A 34 -58.94 25.61 -3.86
C VAL A 34 -58.32 24.62 -2.88
N THR A 35 -58.33 23.34 -3.22
CA THR A 35 -57.66 22.31 -2.42
C THR A 35 -56.17 22.36 -2.73
N TYR A 36 -55.38 22.78 -1.75
CA TYR A 36 -53.92 22.73 -1.85
C TYR A 36 -53.44 21.38 -1.31
N GLU A 37 -52.64 20.68 -2.12
CA GLU A 37 -51.89 19.53 -1.62
C GLU A 37 -50.73 20.06 -0.76
N THR A 38 -50.89 19.96 0.55
CA THR A 38 -49.86 20.36 1.52
C THR A 38 -49.19 19.12 2.09
N GLU A 39 -47.88 19.02 1.95
CA GLU A 39 -47.07 18.07 2.70
C GLU A 39 -46.64 18.66 4.06
N LYS A 40 -46.54 17.80 5.07
CA LYS A 40 -46.05 18.21 6.40
C LYS A 40 -44.53 18.22 6.41
N ALA A 41 -43.93 19.31 6.90
CA ALA A 41 -42.50 19.38 7.10
C ALA A 41 -42.05 18.28 8.08
N PHE A 42 -41.06 17.49 7.67
CA PHE A 42 -40.42 16.48 8.51
C PHE A 42 -38.91 16.71 8.51
N HIS A 43 -38.29 16.48 9.66
CA HIS A 43 -36.83 16.48 9.75
C HIS A 43 -36.32 15.12 9.27
N THR A 44 -35.50 15.14 8.23
CA THR A 44 -34.77 13.97 7.76
C THR A 44 -33.30 14.32 7.59
N ASN A 45 -32.46 13.30 7.72
CA ASN A 45 -31.03 13.46 7.54
C ASN A 45 -30.68 13.26 6.07
N ILE A 46 -30.13 14.30 5.44
CA ILE A 46 -29.58 14.21 4.08
C ILE A 46 -28.12 13.82 4.21
N ILE A 47 -27.80 12.57 3.87
CA ILE A 47 -26.41 12.07 3.89
C ILE A 47 -25.79 12.32 2.51
N GLN A 48 -24.99 13.38 2.39
CA GLN A 48 -24.18 13.61 1.20
C GLN A 48 -22.91 12.75 1.27
N LYS A 49 -22.85 11.70 0.44
CA LYS A 49 -21.65 10.86 0.28
C LYS A 49 -20.88 11.34 -0.94
N THR A 50 -19.75 12.00 -0.73
CA THR A 50 -18.76 12.27 -1.79
C THR A 50 -17.72 11.16 -1.76
N VAL A 51 -17.47 10.55 -2.91
CA VAL A 51 -16.37 9.59 -3.08
C VAL A 51 -15.12 10.35 -3.53
N SER A 52 -14.14 10.48 -2.65
CA SER A 52 -12.80 10.95 -3.01
C SER A 52 -11.93 9.73 -3.29
N ALA A 53 -11.59 9.52 -4.56
CA ALA A 53 -10.66 8.46 -4.93
C ALA A 53 -9.24 8.84 -4.48
N GLY A 54 -8.77 8.21 -3.41
CA GLY A 54 -7.36 8.22 -3.03
C GLY A 54 -6.62 7.04 -3.64
N SER A 55 -5.34 7.21 -3.96
CA SER A 55 -4.46 6.08 -4.28
C SER A 55 -3.88 5.49 -3.01
N ILE A 56 -3.86 4.17 -2.89
CA ILE A 56 -3.20 3.48 -1.78
C ILE A 56 -1.76 3.18 -2.16
N THR A 57 -0.83 3.58 -1.30
CA THR A 57 0.60 3.29 -1.45
C THR A 57 1.08 2.38 -0.34
N PRO A 58 2.07 1.51 -0.60
CA PRO A 58 2.68 0.69 0.44
C PRO A 58 3.27 1.57 1.54
N ARG A 59 3.04 1.20 2.81
CA ARG A 59 3.64 1.93 3.94
C ARG A 59 5.17 1.79 3.97
N LYS A 60 5.68 0.66 3.49
CA LYS A 60 7.11 0.36 3.38
C LYS A 60 7.35 -0.40 2.08
N GLU A 61 8.30 0.07 1.30
CA GLU A 61 8.77 -0.56 0.08
C GLU A 61 10.27 -0.76 0.20
N VAL A 62 10.75 -1.96 -0.09
CA VAL A 62 12.17 -2.31 0.05
C VAL A 62 12.60 -3.07 -1.20
N THR A 63 13.58 -2.53 -1.92
CA THR A 63 14.18 -3.20 -3.08
C THR A 63 15.33 -4.08 -2.62
N ILE A 64 15.24 -5.39 -2.84
CA ILE A 64 16.31 -6.33 -2.52
C ILE A 64 17.33 -6.35 -3.66
N LYS A 65 18.60 -6.08 -3.34
CA LYS A 65 19.73 -6.14 -4.27
C LYS A 65 20.79 -7.09 -3.73
N SER A 66 21.55 -7.73 -4.62
CA SER A 66 22.71 -8.52 -4.22
C SER A 66 23.80 -7.62 -3.64
N VAL A 67 24.42 -8.04 -2.54
CA VAL A 67 25.57 -7.35 -1.92
C VAL A 67 26.86 -7.59 -2.70
N VAL A 68 26.94 -8.73 -3.40
CA VAL A 68 28.11 -9.15 -4.18
C VAL A 68 27.76 -9.29 -5.66
N SER A 69 28.69 -8.90 -6.53
CA SER A 69 28.59 -9.16 -7.96
C SER A 69 28.82 -10.65 -8.22
N GLY A 70 27.89 -11.28 -8.92
CA GLY A 70 27.96 -12.70 -9.22
C GLY A 70 26.80 -13.14 -10.10
N VAL A 71 26.77 -14.42 -10.40
CA VAL A 71 25.67 -15.03 -11.18
C VAL A 71 24.66 -15.63 -10.20
N VAL A 72 23.37 -15.47 -10.50
CA VAL A 72 22.31 -16.12 -9.73
C VAL A 72 22.43 -17.63 -9.95
N ASP A 73 22.68 -18.36 -8.87
CA ASP A 73 22.81 -19.82 -8.88
C ASP A 73 21.43 -20.47 -8.79
N GLN A 74 20.66 -20.08 -7.77
CA GLN A 74 19.31 -20.59 -7.52
C GLN A 74 18.43 -19.48 -6.94
N LEU A 75 17.16 -19.48 -7.33
CA LEU A 75 16.10 -18.64 -6.77
C LEU A 75 15.17 -19.54 -5.95
N TYR A 76 14.82 -19.09 -4.74
CA TYR A 76 14.01 -19.87 -3.79
C TYR A 76 12.59 -19.33 -3.61
N VAL A 77 12.24 -18.25 -4.32
CA VAL A 77 10.95 -17.58 -4.19
C VAL A 77 10.38 -17.26 -5.56
N GLU A 78 9.06 -17.29 -5.68
CA GLU A 78 8.36 -16.93 -6.90
C GLU A 78 7.69 -15.54 -6.77
N PRO A 79 7.43 -14.84 -7.89
CA PRO A 79 6.74 -13.56 -7.85
C PRO A 79 5.35 -13.69 -7.23
N GLY A 80 5.11 -12.96 -6.14
CA GLY A 80 3.85 -12.99 -5.40
C GLY A 80 3.91 -13.77 -4.10
N ASP A 81 5.00 -14.50 -3.84
CA ASP A 81 5.18 -15.21 -2.58
C ASP A 81 5.37 -14.26 -1.39
N TYR A 82 4.83 -14.69 -0.25
CA TYR A 82 5.07 -14.03 1.03
C TYR A 82 6.45 -14.41 1.57
N VAL A 83 7.29 -13.41 1.83
CA VAL A 83 8.65 -13.61 2.35
C VAL A 83 8.83 -12.96 3.72
N GLU A 84 9.39 -13.72 4.65
CA GLU A 84 9.71 -13.23 5.99
C GLU A 84 11.11 -12.59 6.05
N LYS A 85 11.33 -11.79 7.09
CA LYS A 85 12.64 -11.17 7.32
C LYS A 85 13.69 -12.25 7.58
N GLY A 86 14.71 -12.29 6.73
CA GLY A 86 15.81 -13.25 6.83
C GLY A 86 15.61 -14.52 5.99
N ALA A 87 14.51 -14.63 5.25
CA ALA A 87 14.31 -15.72 4.30
C ALA A 87 15.39 -15.69 3.19
N LEU A 88 15.84 -16.86 2.78
CA LEU A 88 16.78 -17.01 1.67
C LEU A 88 16.02 -16.83 0.36
N VAL A 89 16.26 -15.72 -0.33
CA VAL A 89 15.58 -15.37 -1.58
C VAL A 89 16.32 -15.94 -2.79
N ALA A 90 17.65 -15.82 -2.82
CA ALA A 90 18.50 -16.29 -3.91
C ALA A 90 19.88 -16.69 -3.40
N ARG A 91 20.51 -17.67 -4.05
CA ARG A 91 21.93 -17.99 -3.89
C ARG A 91 22.70 -17.36 -5.04
N ILE A 92 23.72 -16.57 -4.71
CA ILE A 92 24.59 -15.92 -5.68
C ILE A 92 25.94 -16.63 -5.67
N ARG A 93 26.40 -17.09 -6.84
CA ARG A 93 27.72 -17.66 -7.02
C ARG A 93 28.68 -16.57 -7.47
N ILE A 94 29.67 -16.29 -6.65
CA ILE A 94 30.77 -15.39 -7.00
C ILE A 94 31.70 -16.16 -7.92
N ILE A 95 32.01 -15.61 -9.09
CA ILE A 95 33.07 -16.13 -9.96
C ILE A 95 34.34 -15.39 -9.55
N PRO A 96 35.24 -16.00 -8.76
CA PRO A 96 36.48 -15.35 -8.38
C PRO A 96 37.35 -15.13 -9.62
N ASN A 97 38.01 -13.98 -9.68
CA ASN A 97 39.07 -13.79 -10.66
C ASN A 97 40.20 -14.79 -10.34
N MET A 98 40.53 -15.65 -11.31
CA MET A 98 41.53 -16.70 -11.10
C MET A 98 42.92 -16.14 -10.73
N ALA A 99 43.25 -14.93 -11.20
CA ALA A 99 44.46 -14.24 -10.77
C ALA A 99 44.46 -13.93 -9.27
N ASN A 100 43.32 -13.50 -8.72
CA ASN A 100 43.19 -13.18 -7.30
C ASN A 100 43.26 -14.45 -6.44
N LEU A 101 42.63 -15.54 -6.88
CA LEU A 101 42.71 -16.81 -6.18
C LEU A 101 44.15 -17.32 -6.12
N ASN A 102 44.84 -17.36 -7.27
CA ASN A 102 46.23 -17.80 -7.35
C ASN A 102 47.17 -16.94 -6.49
N ASN A 103 46.96 -15.62 -6.46
CA ASN A 103 47.75 -14.70 -5.64
C ASN A 103 47.52 -14.94 -4.15
N ALA A 104 46.29 -15.16 -3.72
CA ALA A 104 45.95 -15.47 -2.33
C ALA A 104 46.56 -16.82 -1.91
N GLU A 105 46.40 -17.85 -2.72
CA GLU A 105 46.98 -19.19 -2.47
C GLU A 105 48.51 -19.14 -2.39
N SER A 106 49.15 -18.43 -3.32
CA SER A 106 50.61 -18.24 -3.30
C SER A 106 51.06 -17.51 -2.03
N SER A 107 50.27 -16.53 -1.56
CA SER A 107 50.59 -15.79 -0.34
C SER A 107 50.47 -16.66 0.91
N VAL A 108 49.43 -17.49 0.99
CA VAL A 108 49.29 -18.50 2.05
C VAL A 108 50.44 -19.50 2.01
N ASN A 109 50.81 -19.98 0.82
CA ASN A 109 51.91 -20.93 0.67
C ASN A 109 53.24 -20.32 1.11
N ARG A 110 53.54 -19.08 0.73
CA ARG A 110 54.75 -18.36 1.20
C ARG A 110 54.77 -18.23 2.72
N ALA A 111 53.64 -17.84 3.33
CA ALA A 111 53.55 -17.74 4.79
C ALA A 111 53.79 -19.08 5.49
N LYS A 112 53.25 -20.18 4.94
CA LYS A 112 53.50 -21.54 5.45
C LYS A 112 54.97 -21.95 5.34
N LEU A 113 55.61 -21.70 4.20
CA LEU A 113 57.03 -21.98 4.03
C LEU A 113 57.90 -21.17 4.98
N GLN A 114 57.56 -19.90 5.19
CA GLN A 114 58.26 -19.04 6.14
C GLN A 114 58.09 -19.52 7.59
N LEU A 115 56.89 -19.97 7.97
CA LEU A 115 56.64 -20.58 9.27
C LEU A 115 57.46 -21.86 9.45
N GLN A 116 57.42 -22.76 8.48
CA GLN A 116 58.18 -24.02 8.54
C GLN A 116 59.69 -23.77 8.63
N GLN A 117 60.19 -22.77 7.91
CA GLN A 117 61.58 -22.36 8.01
C GLN A 117 61.91 -21.84 9.42
N ALA A 118 61.08 -20.92 9.94
CA ALA A 118 61.26 -20.37 11.28
C ALA A 118 61.20 -21.46 12.37
N GLU A 119 60.29 -22.43 12.27
CA GLU A 119 60.21 -23.59 13.17
C GLU A 119 61.47 -24.47 13.09
N THR A 120 61.98 -24.70 11.88
CA THR A 120 63.20 -25.50 11.68
C THR A 120 64.41 -24.81 12.30
N GLU A 121 64.56 -23.50 12.08
CA GLU A 121 65.62 -22.70 12.70
C GLU A 121 65.46 -22.70 14.23
N TYR A 122 64.28 -22.39 14.75
CA TYR A 122 64.00 -22.43 16.19
C TYR A 122 64.40 -23.77 16.82
N ASN A 123 63.99 -24.88 16.22
CA ASN A 123 64.33 -26.22 16.71
C ASN A 123 65.84 -26.51 16.66
N ARG A 124 66.55 -25.99 15.66
CA ARG A 124 68.01 -26.14 15.53
C ARG A 124 68.73 -25.35 16.63
N TYR A 125 68.39 -24.07 16.78
CA TYR A 125 69.02 -23.19 17.77
C TYR A 125 68.65 -23.58 19.20
N LYS A 126 67.45 -24.12 19.44
CA LYS A 126 67.08 -24.70 20.73
C LYS A 126 68.03 -25.83 21.13
N LYS A 127 68.31 -26.78 20.23
CA LYS A 127 69.25 -27.89 20.51
C LYS A 127 70.66 -27.39 20.81
N LEU A 128 71.17 -26.43 20.03
CA LEU A 128 72.51 -25.86 20.24
C LEU A 128 72.62 -25.11 21.57
N TYR A 129 71.55 -24.43 21.99
CA TYR A 129 71.49 -23.75 23.28
C TYR A 129 71.42 -24.74 24.45
N ASP A 130 70.62 -25.80 24.31
CA ASP A 130 70.52 -26.89 25.29
C ASP A 130 71.88 -27.61 25.47
N GLU A 131 72.67 -27.73 24.40
CA GLU A 131 74.05 -28.25 24.41
C GLU A 131 75.11 -27.22 24.87
N GLN A 132 74.70 -26.00 25.27
CA GLN A 132 75.57 -24.90 25.71
C GLN A 132 76.58 -24.42 24.65
N LEU A 133 76.30 -24.67 23.37
CA LEU A 133 77.18 -24.32 22.24
C LEU A 133 76.99 -22.89 21.74
N ILE A 134 75.90 -22.21 22.14
CA ILE A 134 75.59 -20.83 21.74
C ILE A 134 75.13 -19.96 22.94
N PRO A 135 75.42 -18.64 22.93
CA PRO A 135 74.92 -17.71 23.95
C PRO A 135 73.41 -17.46 23.86
N GLN A 136 72.78 -17.10 24.99
CA GLN A 136 71.33 -16.83 25.06
C GLN A 136 70.87 -15.66 24.18
N VAL A 137 71.74 -14.66 23.99
CA VAL A 137 71.46 -13.52 23.08
C VAL A 137 71.23 -14.01 21.65
N GLU A 138 71.97 -15.01 21.21
CA GLU A 138 71.88 -15.59 19.87
C GLU A 138 70.66 -16.50 19.74
N TYR A 139 70.31 -17.26 20.78
CA TYR A 139 69.07 -18.06 20.83
C TYR A 139 67.80 -17.19 20.74
N ASN A 140 67.78 -16.06 21.46
CA ASN A 140 66.60 -15.20 21.53
C ASN A 140 66.17 -14.61 20.18
N GLN A 141 67.09 -14.51 19.23
CA GLN A 141 66.82 -13.99 17.89
C GLN A 141 65.94 -14.93 17.04
N TYR A 142 65.84 -16.20 17.42
CA TYR A 142 65.07 -17.22 16.70
C TYR A 142 63.80 -17.64 17.46
N LEU A 143 63.43 -16.96 18.53
CA LEU A 143 62.17 -17.19 19.25
C LEU A 143 60.98 -16.83 18.35
N LEU A 144 60.06 -17.79 18.18
CA LEU A 144 58.78 -17.59 17.51
C LEU A 144 57.87 -16.74 18.42
N THR A 145 57.87 -15.41 18.24
CA THR A 145 56.93 -14.47 18.88
C THR A 145 55.97 -13.90 17.85
#